data_AF-A0ABD7U5C9-F1
#
_entry.id   AF-A0ABD7U5C9-F1
#
_cell.length_a   1.000
_cell.length_b   1.000
_cell.length_c   1.000
_cell.angle_alpha   90.00
_cell.angle_beta   90.00
_cell.angle_gamma   90.00
#
_symmetry.space_group_name_H-M   'P 1'
#
loop_
_entity.id
_entity.type
_entity.pdbx_description
1 polymer ?
#
loop_
_entity_poly.entity_id
_entity_poly.type
_entity_poly.pdbx_seq_one_letter_code
_entity_poly.pdbx_strand_id
1 'polypeptide(L)'
;MRVKGTIIKAVISIDLPSGLTMDDIDFSCRFFVYYCSNASQIIKKSEMIRVNENSYTCYIDTKIIGTGEIWLETTAYLPDSDYEIGTRVEIDKINTGIKTV
;
A
#
# COMPACT_ATOMS: atom_id res chain seq x y z
N MET A 1 6.88 16.42 1.57
CA MET A 1 5.97 17.01 2.59
C MET A 1 6.45 16.60 3.98
N ARG A 2 6.49 17.51 4.98
CA ARG A 2 6.79 17.15 6.38
C ARG A 2 5.50 17.11 7.17
N VAL A 3 5.27 16.02 7.91
CA VAL A 3 4.03 15.83 8.67
C VAL A 3 4.37 15.59 10.12
N LYS A 4 3.72 16.35 11.00
CA LYS A 4 3.74 16.16 12.45
C LYS A 4 2.34 15.73 12.87
N GLY A 5 2.16 14.43 13.12
CA GLY A 5 0.86 13.85 13.41
C GLY A 5 0.98 12.36 13.67
N THR A 6 0.02 11.81 14.40
CA THR A 6 0.00 10.37 14.77
C THR A 6 -0.55 9.50 13.64
N ILE A 7 -1.54 9.99 12.88
CA ILE A 7 -2.21 9.23 11.82
C ILE A 7 -2.15 10.02 10.51
N ILE A 8 -1.74 9.37 9.43
CA ILE A 8 -1.74 9.91 8.07
C ILE A 8 -2.80 9.15 7.25
N LYS A 9 -3.73 9.87 6.64
CA LYS A 9 -4.69 9.30 5.69
C LYS A 9 -4.08 9.29 4.29
N ALA A 10 -4.06 8.15 3.62
CA ALA A 10 -3.60 8.01 2.24
C ALA A 10 -4.68 7.37 1.37
N VAL A 11 -4.76 7.80 0.12
CA VAL A 11 -5.56 7.16 -0.92
C VAL A 11 -4.60 6.36 -1.80
N ILE A 12 -4.90 5.08 -1.97
CA ILE A 12 -4.16 4.13 -2.78
C ILE A 12 -4.94 3.91 -4.06
N SER A 13 -4.25 4.06 -5.18
CA SER A 13 -4.72 3.71 -6.52
C SER A 13 -3.60 2.94 -7.20
N ILE A 14 -3.93 1.76 -7.72
CA ILE A 14 -3.00 0.87 -8.42
C ILE A 14 -3.43 0.86 -9.88
N ASP A 15 -2.48 1.06 -10.78
CA ASP A 15 -2.72 0.88 -12.21
C ASP A 15 -2.71 -0.62 -12.53
N LEU A 16 -3.83 -1.13 -13.04
CA LEU A 16 -4.07 -2.57 -13.22
C LEU A 16 -4.25 -2.91 -14.71
N PRO A 17 -3.78 -4.09 -15.15
CA PRO A 17 -3.92 -4.50 -16.54
C PRO A 17 -5.35 -4.89 -16.91
N SER A 18 -5.63 -4.92 -18.21
CA SER A 18 -6.77 -5.65 -18.82
C SER A 18 -8.16 -5.30 -18.29
N GLY A 19 -8.38 -4.05 -17.87
CA GLY A 19 -9.68 -3.59 -17.38
C GLY A 19 -10.06 -4.12 -15.99
N LEU A 20 -9.11 -4.75 -15.29
CA LEU A 20 -9.27 -5.10 -13.88
C LEU A 20 -9.36 -3.82 -13.05
N THR A 21 -10.18 -3.89 -12.02
CA THR A 21 -10.29 -2.85 -11.00
C THR A 21 -9.68 -3.34 -9.70
N MET A 22 -9.46 -2.42 -8.76
CA MET A 22 -8.99 -2.79 -7.42
C MET A 22 -10.03 -3.61 -6.64
N ASP A 23 -11.29 -3.65 -7.09
CA ASP A 23 -12.33 -4.52 -6.51
C ASP A 23 -12.10 -5.99 -6.88
N ASP A 24 -11.55 -6.28 -8.06
CA ASP A 24 -11.39 -7.63 -8.62
C ASP A 24 -10.19 -8.39 -8.04
N ILE A 25 -9.25 -7.67 -7.42
CA ILE A 25 -7.99 -8.24 -6.92
C ILE A 25 -7.84 -8.07 -5.42
N ASP A 26 -7.10 -8.97 -4.77
CA ASP A 26 -6.59 -8.72 -3.43
C ASP A 26 -5.27 -7.96 -3.50
N PHE A 27 -5.02 -7.11 -2.51
CA PHE A 27 -3.74 -6.42 -2.36
C PHE A 27 -3.47 -6.06 -0.89
N SER A 28 -2.22 -5.72 -0.61
CA SER A 28 -1.80 -5.14 0.66
C SER A 28 -0.74 -4.06 0.45
N CYS A 29 -0.69 -3.11 1.39
CA CYS A 29 0.28 -2.03 1.39
C CYS A 29 1.12 -2.11 2.66
N ARG A 30 2.43 -2.20 2.50
CA ARG A 30 3.41 -2.12 3.58
C ARG A 30 4.04 -0.73 3.60
N PHE A 31 3.80 0.00 4.68
CA PHE A 31 4.41 1.30 4.95
C PHE A 31 5.58 1.12 5.90
N PHE A 32 6.74 1.70 5.57
CA PHE A 32 7.94 1.57 6.40
C PHE A 32 8.89 2.75 6.19
N VAL A 33 9.82 2.94 7.13
CA VAL A 33 10.94 3.88 6.99
C VAL A 33 12.22 3.07 6.72
N TYR A 34 12.93 3.37 5.63
CA TYR A 34 14.05 2.52 5.15
C TYR A 34 15.14 2.26 6.21
N TYR A 35 15.48 3.27 7.00
CA TYR A 35 16.51 3.18 8.04
C TYR A 35 15.96 2.71 9.40
N CYS A 36 14.66 2.42 9.49
CA CYS A 36 14.00 1.88 10.69
C CYS A 36 13.62 0.42 10.43
N SER A 37 14.61 -0.47 10.45
CA SER A 37 14.52 -1.84 9.90
C SER A 37 13.42 -2.73 10.52
N ASN A 38 12.92 -2.37 11.71
CA ASN A 38 11.99 -3.21 12.47
C ASN A 38 10.57 -2.62 12.55
N ALA A 39 10.34 -1.45 11.96
CA ALA A 39 9.09 -0.69 12.08
C ALA A 39 8.38 -0.62 10.73
N SER A 40 7.33 -1.43 10.55
CA SER A 40 6.46 -1.35 9.38
C SER A 40 5.02 -1.64 9.74
N GLN A 41 4.10 -0.99 9.05
CA GLN A 41 2.67 -1.26 9.13
C GLN A 41 2.22 -1.87 7.82
N ILE A 42 1.67 -3.08 7.89
CA ILE A 42 1.02 -3.75 6.76
C ILE A 42 -0.48 -3.53 6.91
N ILE A 43 -1.12 -3.05 5.84
CA ILE A 43 -2.56 -2.82 5.78
C ILE A 43 -3.09 -3.62 4.60
N LYS A 44 -4.00 -4.56 4.86
CA LYS A 44 -4.68 -5.38 3.84
C LYS A 44 -5.84 -4.61 3.23
N LYS A 45 -6.23 -4.94 1.99
CA LYS A 45 -7.45 -4.40 1.34
C LYS A 45 -8.68 -4.45 2.26
N SER A 46 -8.86 -5.54 3.02
CA SER A 46 -9.98 -5.72 3.96
C SER A 46 -10.00 -4.74 5.14
N GLU A 47 -8.86 -4.09 5.43
CA GLU A 47 -8.71 -3.08 6.49
C GLU A 47 -8.83 -1.65 5.93
N MET A 48 -8.94 -1.51 4.62
CA MET A 48 -9.06 -0.23 3.92
C MET A 48 -10.53 0.13 3.68
N ILE A 49 -10.78 1.42 3.52
CA ILE A 49 -12.11 1.95 3.17
C ILE A 49 -12.15 2.14 1.66
N ARG A 50 -12.98 1.36 0.96
CA ARG A 50 -13.23 1.54 -0.48
C ARG A 50 -13.74 2.96 -0.75
N VAL A 51 -13.14 3.65 -1.72
CA VAL A 51 -13.59 4.96 -2.20
C VAL A 51 -14.39 4.78 -3.49
N ASN A 52 -13.81 4.09 -4.46
CA ASN A 52 -14.45 3.61 -5.69
C ASN A 52 -13.72 2.35 -6.18
N GLU A 53 -14.07 1.85 -7.37
CA GLU A 53 -13.53 0.61 -7.93
C GLU A 53 -12.00 0.65 -8.15
N ASN A 54 -11.40 1.84 -8.24
CA ASN A 54 -9.97 2.04 -8.52
C ASN A 54 -9.23 2.76 -7.39
N SER A 55 -9.84 2.91 -6.22
CA SER A 55 -9.19 3.58 -5.09
C SER A 55 -9.70 3.18 -3.72
N TYR A 56 -8.76 3.04 -2.79
CA TYR A 56 -8.99 2.66 -1.40
C TYR A 56 -8.26 3.62 -0.47
N THR A 57 -8.86 3.95 0.67
CA THR A 57 -8.26 4.78 1.71
C THR A 57 -7.68 3.90 2.81
N CYS A 58 -6.46 4.19 3.23
CA CYS A 58 -5.83 3.59 4.41
C CYS A 58 -5.34 4.65 5.41
N TYR A 59 -5.08 4.21 6.64
CA TYR A 59 -4.58 5.06 7.72
C TYR A 59 -3.25 4.53 8.24
N ILE A 60 -2.22 5.36 8.09
CA ILE A 60 -0.83 5.04 8.44
C ILE A 60 -0.57 5.61 9.84
N ASP A 61 -0.17 4.76 10.80
CA ASP A 61 0.19 5.17 12.15
C ASP A 61 1.69 5.42 12.25
N THR A 62 2.05 6.69 12.42
CA THR A 62 3.45 7.13 12.51
C THR A 62 4.14 6.66 13.79
N LYS A 63 3.39 6.24 14.83
CA LYS A 63 3.95 5.59 16.02
C LYS A 63 4.41 4.18 15.73
N ILE A 64 3.81 3.50 14.75
CA ILE A 64 4.19 2.14 14.33
C ILE A 64 5.41 2.20 13.43
N ILE A 65 5.41 3.08 12.41
CA ILE A 65 6.47 3.11 11.38
C ILE A 65 7.67 4.02 11.74
N GLY A 66 7.51 4.91 12.72
CA GLY A 66 8.56 5.80 13.22
C GLY A 66 8.80 7.06 12.39
N THR A 67 9.95 7.68 12.64
CA THR A 67 10.35 8.98 12.06
C THR A 67 11.28 8.77 10.86
N GLY A 68 10.94 9.36 9.72
CA GLY A 68 11.78 9.34 8.51
C GLY A 68 10.96 9.44 7.23
N GLU A 69 11.60 9.08 6.12
CA GLU A 69 10.92 9.01 4.82
C GLU A 69 10.08 7.74 4.73
N ILE A 70 8.79 7.92 4.44
CA ILE A 70 7.86 6.81 4.30
C ILE A 70 8.00 6.23 2.90
N TRP A 71 8.23 4.93 2.85
CA TRP A 71 8.17 4.11 1.66
C TRP A 71 6.90 3.28 1.67
N LEU A 72 6.36 3.04 0.48
CA LEU A 72 5.22 2.15 0.23
C LEU A 72 5.72 0.97 -0.61
N GLU A 73 5.40 -0.23 -0.17
CA GLU A 73 5.51 -1.46 -0.94
C GLU A 73 4.11 -2.04 -1.09
N THR A 74 3.66 -2.19 -2.33
CA THR A 74 2.34 -2.73 -2.65
C THR A 74 2.51 -4.15 -3.17
N THR A 75 1.77 -5.09 -2.60
CA THR A 75 1.68 -6.47 -3.10
C THR A 75 0.28 -6.69 -3.65
N ALA A 76 0.17 -6.94 -4.95
CA ALA A 76 -1.09 -7.20 -5.66
C ALA A 76 -1.15 -8.65 -6.15
N TYR A 77 -2.33 -9.26 -6.04
CA TYR A 77 -2.60 -10.63 -6.45
C TYR A 77 -3.51 -10.62 -7.69
N LEU A 78 -2.91 -10.68 -8.87
CA LEU A 78 -3.62 -10.56 -10.14
C LEU A 78 -4.10 -11.93 -10.61
N PRO A 79 -5.37 -12.10 -11.01
CA PRO A 79 -5.83 -13.31 -11.67
C PRO A 79 -5.11 -13.47 -13.01
N ASP A 80 -4.44 -14.61 -13.20
CA ASP A 80 -3.65 -14.90 -14.39
C ASP A 80 -3.79 -16.38 -14.73
N SER A 81 -4.59 -16.68 -15.75
CA SER A 81 -4.87 -18.06 -16.18
C SER A 81 -3.66 -18.78 -16.75
N ASP A 82 -2.65 -18.03 -17.19
CA ASP A 82 -1.42 -18.56 -17.77
C ASP A 82 -0.36 -18.83 -16.69
N TYR A 83 -0.63 -18.44 -15.43
CA TYR A 83 0.24 -18.71 -14.29
C TYR A 83 -0.15 -20.00 -13.56
N GLU A 84 0.85 -20.75 -13.09
CA GLU A 84 0.70 -22.15 -12.62
C GLU A 84 -0.33 -22.32 -11.47
N ILE A 85 -0.52 -21.28 -10.65
CA ILE A 85 -1.49 -21.24 -9.55
C ILE A 85 -2.73 -20.37 -9.83
N GLY A 86 -2.88 -19.87 -11.06
CA GLY A 86 -4.00 -18.99 -11.46
C GLY A 86 -3.90 -17.56 -10.93
N THR A 87 -2.83 -17.21 -10.21
CA THR A 87 -2.63 -15.88 -9.61
C THR A 87 -1.16 -15.46 -9.69
N ARG A 88 -0.91 -14.31 -10.32
CA ARG A 88 0.41 -13.68 -10.37
C ARG A 88 0.56 -12.66 -9.23
N VAL A 89 1.67 -12.75 -8.49
CA VAL A 89 2.00 -11.76 -7.46
C VAL A 89 2.88 -10.67 -8.04
N GLU A 90 2.44 -9.42 -7.92
CA GLU A 90 3.22 -8.25 -8.30
C GLU A 90 3.58 -7.42 -7.07
N ILE A 91 4.85 -7.02 -6.99
CA ILE A 91 5.36 -6.19 -5.91
C ILE A 91 5.96 -4.93 -6.52
N ASP A 92 5.40 -3.78 -6.15
CA ASP A 92 5.93 -2.48 -6.53
C ASP A 92 6.32 -1.67 -5.29
N LYS A 93 7.33 -0.81 -5.45
CA LYS A 93 7.94 -0.08 -4.35
C LYS A 93 8.23 1.37 -4.73
N ILE A 94 7.64 2.29 -3.97
CA ILE A 94 7.75 3.72 -4.23
C ILE A 94 8.14 4.50 -2.97
N ASN A 95 8.89 5.58 -3.17
CA ASN A 95 9.08 6.61 -2.15
C ASN A 95 7.87 7.56 -2.21
N THR A 96 7.20 7.76 -1.08
CA THR A 96 5.97 8.58 -1.04
C THR A 96 6.24 10.08 -1.06
N GLY A 97 7.48 10.51 -0.86
CA GLY A 97 7.86 11.92 -0.64
C GLY A 97 7.35 12.50 0.69
N ILE A 98 6.73 11.67 1.54
CA ILE A 98 6.25 12.04 2.86
C ILE A 98 7.33 11.74 3.89
N LYS A 99 7.64 12.74 4.71
CA LYS A 99 8.60 12.62 5.81
C LYS A 99 7.91 12.90 7.14
N THR A 100 7.95 11.95 8.06
CA THR A 100 7.54 12.14 9.46
C THR A 100 8.66 12.82 10.24
N VAL A 101 8.30 13.76 11.12
CA VAL A 101 9.23 14.56 11.94
C VAL A 101 8.76 14.70 13.38
#